data_AF-A0A964AKL5-F1
#
_entry.id   AF-A0A964AKL5-F1
#
_cell.length_a   1.000
_cell.length_b   1.000
_cell.length_c   1.000
_cell.angle_alpha   90.00
_cell.angle_beta   90.00
_cell.angle_gamma   90.00
#
_symmetry.space_group_name_H-M   'P 1'
#
loop_
_entity.id
_entity.type
_entity.pdbx_description
1 polymer ?
#
loop_
_entity_poly.entity_id
_entity_poly.type
_entity_poly.pdbx_seq_one_letter_code
_entity_poly.pdbx_strand_id
1 'polypeptide(L)'
;MLLLAWLLPLLGCGNAGSSVDDAHAYAEALRLADQDPEAAIERCGDLSDPDMQASCVWSMAENLGDERPHLTEALCETLTGYERDECFFGLARAQQDLGPCAKAGRFQPHCERHLFIPQLRAWLGRKPVPGAFETDVQASLTRFALEPYHRQTWMDLYRVALHDIHPVSKAHCAPVADPRLRRYCLEVVKEQHDHYLENALSKGELPCEGPLPHRFQDDDLPGLEERMKVWRAEGRCGDITAGATP
;
A
#
# COMPACT_ATOMS: atom_id res chain seq x y z
N MET A 1 7.30 30.20 -49.00
CA MET A 1 8.62 30.31 -48.35
C MET A 1 8.41 30.68 -46.89
N LEU A 2 8.59 29.72 -45.97
CA LEU A 2 8.93 29.90 -44.55
C LEU A 2 8.88 28.50 -43.90
N LEU A 3 9.98 27.77 -44.02
CA LEU A 3 10.24 26.51 -43.32
C LEU A 3 10.93 26.87 -42.00
N LEU A 4 10.18 26.86 -40.90
CA LEU A 4 10.70 26.99 -39.54
C LEU A 4 11.19 25.62 -39.07
N ALA A 5 12.51 25.43 -39.16
CA ALA A 5 13.23 24.29 -38.63
C ALA A 5 13.26 24.37 -37.09
N TRP A 6 12.44 23.55 -36.43
CA TRP A 6 12.56 23.26 -35.01
C TRP A 6 13.75 22.32 -34.80
N LEU A 7 14.90 22.89 -34.46
CA LEU A 7 16.03 22.17 -33.88
C LEU A 7 15.64 21.74 -32.47
N LEU A 8 15.14 20.50 -32.34
CA LEU A 8 15.08 19.79 -31.08
C LEU A 8 16.53 19.62 -30.57
N PRO A 9 16.88 20.14 -29.39
CA PRO A 9 18.11 19.70 -28.74
C PRO A 9 17.89 18.23 -28.41
N LEU A 10 18.64 17.36 -29.09
CA LEU A 10 18.89 16.00 -28.62
C LEU A 10 19.47 16.16 -27.22
N LEU A 11 18.60 16.04 -26.22
CA LEU A 11 18.95 15.73 -24.84
C LEU A 11 19.91 14.55 -24.94
N GLY A 12 21.21 14.86 -24.83
CA GLY A 12 22.19 13.83 -24.61
C GLY A 12 21.71 13.08 -23.39
N CYS A 13 21.37 11.80 -23.58
CA CYS A 13 21.44 10.83 -22.52
C CYS A 13 22.92 10.80 -22.14
N GLY A 14 23.34 11.79 -21.34
CA GLY A 14 24.58 11.73 -20.62
C GLY A 14 24.38 10.52 -19.74
N ASN A 15 24.90 9.38 -20.20
CA ASN A 15 25.19 8.25 -19.36
C ASN A 15 26.01 8.85 -18.22
N ALA A 16 25.37 9.14 -17.09
CA ALA A 16 26.02 9.09 -15.79
C ALA A 16 26.44 7.63 -15.67
N GLY A 17 27.56 7.34 -16.34
CA GLY A 17 27.92 6.01 -16.75
C GLY A 17 28.51 5.34 -15.55
N SER A 18 27.73 4.46 -14.92
CA SER A 18 28.28 3.39 -14.11
C SER A 18 29.49 2.82 -14.84
N SER A 19 30.62 2.72 -14.16
CA SER A 19 31.80 2.14 -14.79
C SER A 19 31.48 0.69 -15.19
N VAL A 20 32.11 0.21 -16.27
CA VAL A 20 32.00 -1.22 -16.65
C VAL A 20 32.43 -2.12 -15.49
N ASP A 21 33.35 -1.62 -14.66
CA ASP A 21 33.84 -2.30 -13.46
C ASP A 21 32.75 -2.43 -12.38
N ASP A 22 31.95 -1.38 -12.12
CA ASP A 22 30.82 -1.45 -11.19
C ASP A 22 29.74 -2.43 -11.66
N ALA A 23 29.46 -2.47 -12.96
CA ALA A 23 28.51 -3.43 -13.52
C ALA A 23 28.97 -4.88 -13.32
N HIS A 24 30.26 -5.16 -13.51
CA HIS A 24 30.82 -6.48 -13.23
C HIS A 24 30.84 -6.81 -11.75
N ALA A 25 31.20 -5.85 -10.89
CA ALA A 25 31.20 -6.03 -9.45
C ALA A 25 29.79 -6.29 -8.90
N TYR A 26 28.79 -5.56 -9.37
CA TYR A 26 27.38 -5.74 -9.03
C TYR A 26 26.88 -7.13 -9.43
N ALA A 27 27.15 -7.55 -10.67
CA ALA A 27 26.75 -8.88 -11.14
C ALA A 27 27.41 -10.01 -10.33
N GLU A 28 28.68 -9.83 -9.96
CA GLU A 28 29.39 -10.79 -9.12
C GLU A 28 28.84 -10.83 -7.69
N ALA A 29 28.51 -9.68 -7.11
CA ALA A 29 27.87 -9.60 -5.79
C ALA A 29 26.56 -10.41 -5.76
N LEU A 30 25.70 -10.22 -6.78
CA LEU A 30 24.45 -10.98 -6.91
C LEU A 30 24.68 -12.49 -7.06
N ARG A 31 25.74 -12.90 -7.77
CA ARG A 31 26.08 -14.32 -7.93
C ARG A 31 26.57 -14.95 -6.61
N LEU A 32 27.29 -14.16 -5.80
CA LEU A 32 27.81 -14.59 -4.51
C LEU A 32 26.73 -14.62 -3.42
N ALA A 33 25.61 -13.90 -3.61
CA ALA A 33 24.60 -13.66 -2.57
C ALA A 33 24.12 -14.91 -1.83
N ASP A 34 24.00 -16.05 -2.50
CA ASP A 34 23.56 -17.32 -1.89
C ASP A 34 24.74 -18.19 -1.39
N GLN A 35 25.91 -18.04 -2.00
CA GLN A 35 27.07 -18.93 -1.81
C GLN A 35 27.99 -18.42 -0.70
N ASP A 36 28.25 -17.12 -0.71
CA ASP A 36 29.13 -16.41 0.19
C ASP A 36 28.59 -14.98 0.40
N PRO A 37 27.61 -14.82 1.30
CA PRO A 37 26.97 -13.52 1.51
C PRO A 37 27.92 -12.45 2.04
N GLU A 38 28.96 -12.83 2.79
CA GLU A 38 29.94 -11.88 3.32
C GLU A 38 30.79 -11.31 2.17
N ALA A 39 31.26 -12.16 1.26
CA ALA A 39 31.94 -11.71 0.05
C ALA A 39 31.03 -10.89 -0.87
N ALA A 40 29.75 -11.24 -0.97
CA ALA A 40 28.77 -10.44 -1.71
C ALA A 40 28.60 -9.03 -1.13
N ILE A 41 28.53 -8.91 0.20
CA ILE A 41 28.45 -7.64 0.92
C ILE A 41 29.69 -6.77 0.67
N GLU A 42 30.88 -7.36 0.82
CA GLU A 42 32.14 -6.67 0.52
C GLU A 42 32.14 -6.15 -0.92
N ARG A 43 31.65 -6.98 -1.87
CA ARG A 43 31.57 -6.59 -3.27
C ARG A 43 30.56 -5.47 -3.56
N CYS A 44 29.45 -5.39 -2.83
CA CYS A 44 28.58 -4.21 -2.88
C CYS A 44 29.27 -2.96 -2.33
N GLY A 45 30.10 -3.10 -1.30
CA GLY A 45 30.90 -2.02 -0.71
C GLY A 45 31.93 -1.42 -1.67
N ASP A 46 32.46 -2.22 -2.59
CA ASP A 46 33.44 -1.81 -3.61
C ASP A 46 32.84 -0.93 -4.72
N LEU A 47 31.51 -0.87 -4.85
CA LEU A 47 30.86 -0.12 -5.92
C LEU A 47 31.09 1.38 -5.75
N SER A 48 31.60 2.02 -6.79
CA SER A 48 31.96 3.44 -6.77
C SER A 48 30.76 4.35 -7.05
N ASP A 49 29.77 3.84 -7.76
CA ASP A 49 28.48 4.50 -8.01
C ASP A 49 27.54 4.30 -6.81
N PRO A 50 27.12 5.38 -6.10
CA PRO A 50 26.27 5.29 -4.92
C PRO A 50 24.89 4.68 -5.18
N ASP A 51 24.30 4.89 -6.37
CA ASP A 51 22.98 4.37 -6.71
C ASP A 51 23.06 2.86 -6.97
N MET A 52 24.15 2.40 -7.61
CA MET A 52 24.43 0.97 -7.76
C MET A 52 24.75 0.30 -6.43
N GLN A 53 25.54 0.97 -5.57
CA GLN A 53 25.81 0.48 -4.22
C GLN A 53 24.52 0.30 -3.42
N ALA A 54 23.65 1.31 -3.40
CA ALA A 54 22.37 1.25 -2.73
C ALA A 54 21.48 0.12 -3.28
N SER A 55 21.43 -0.03 -4.61
CA SER A 55 20.69 -1.12 -5.28
C SER A 55 21.25 -2.51 -4.95
N CYS A 56 22.56 -2.62 -4.81
CA CYS A 56 23.24 -3.87 -4.45
C CYS A 56 22.88 -4.26 -3.02
N VAL A 57 23.03 -3.32 -2.08
CA VAL A 57 22.65 -3.50 -0.67
C VAL A 57 21.16 -3.86 -0.55
N TRP A 58 20.28 -3.20 -1.31
CA TRP A 58 18.85 -3.53 -1.34
C TRP A 58 18.61 -4.98 -1.74
N SER A 59 19.21 -5.42 -2.86
CA SER A 59 19.08 -6.78 -3.36
C SER A 59 19.58 -7.81 -2.34
N MET A 60 20.70 -7.51 -1.66
CA MET A 60 21.21 -8.33 -0.58
C MET A 60 20.28 -8.38 0.63
N ALA A 61 19.71 -7.24 1.03
CA ALA A 61 18.77 -7.15 2.14
C ALA A 61 17.49 -7.96 1.89
N GLU A 62 16.97 -7.95 0.66
CA GLU A 62 15.81 -8.76 0.27
C GLU A 62 16.11 -10.26 0.30
N ASN A 63 17.29 -10.68 -0.18
CA ASN A 63 17.68 -12.10 -0.21
C ASN A 63 18.00 -12.65 1.18
N LEU A 64 18.71 -11.87 2.00
CA LEU A 64 19.21 -12.32 3.30
C LEU A 64 18.26 -12.01 4.46
N GLY A 65 17.25 -11.16 4.24
CA GLY A 65 16.41 -10.60 5.30
C GLY A 65 15.72 -11.62 6.19
N ASP A 66 15.37 -12.81 5.67
CA ASP A 66 14.75 -13.90 6.45
C ASP A 66 15.78 -14.77 7.18
N GLU A 67 16.81 -15.24 6.45
CA GLU A 67 17.76 -16.23 6.97
C GLU A 67 18.89 -15.62 7.82
N ARG A 68 19.26 -14.36 7.56
CA ARG A 68 20.43 -13.69 8.16
C ARG A 68 20.11 -12.25 8.59
N PRO A 69 19.12 -12.02 9.46
CA PRO A 69 18.65 -10.68 9.80
C PRO A 69 19.73 -9.76 10.38
N HIS A 70 20.70 -10.29 11.12
CA HIS A 70 21.80 -9.48 11.66
C HIS A 70 22.75 -8.95 10.57
N LEU A 71 22.99 -9.73 9.51
CA LEU A 71 23.79 -9.26 8.37
C LEU A 71 23.00 -8.22 7.57
N THR A 72 21.70 -8.46 7.35
CA THR A 72 20.81 -7.50 6.69
C THR A 72 20.70 -6.19 7.47
N GLU A 73 20.61 -6.24 8.80
CA GLU A 73 20.61 -5.06 9.64
C GLU A 73 21.91 -4.25 9.48
N ALA A 74 23.07 -4.91 9.52
CA ALA A 74 24.37 -4.26 9.32
C ALA A 74 24.48 -3.60 7.92
N LEU A 75 23.97 -4.28 6.89
CA LEU A 75 23.83 -3.74 5.54
C LEU A 75 22.93 -2.49 5.50
N CYS A 76 21.75 -2.53 6.12
CA CYS A 76 20.88 -1.37 6.16
C CYS A 76 21.53 -0.16 6.83
N GLU A 77 22.41 -0.36 7.83
CA GLU A 77 23.16 0.74 8.46
C GLU A 77 24.22 1.39 7.55
N THR A 78 24.63 0.76 6.44
CA THR A 78 25.53 1.40 5.47
C THR A 78 24.80 2.38 4.55
N LEU A 79 23.47 2.26 4.45
CA LEU A 79 22.64 3.18 3.68
C LEU A 79 22.36 4.45 4.48
N THR A 80 21.88 5.49 3.79
CA THR A 80 21.41 6.72 4.43
C THR A 80 20.04 7.13 3.89
N GLY A 81 19.42 8.13 4.52
CA GLY A 81 18.22 8.76 3.96
C GLY A 81 17.04 7.81 3.75
N TYR A 82 16.46 7.86 2.55
CA TYR A 82 15.24 7.15 2.20
C TYR A 82 15.50 5.64 2.06
N GLU A 83 16.64 5.29 1.46
CA GLU A 83 17.08 3.93 1.16
C GLU A 83 17.31 3.14 2.45
N ARG A 84 17.91 3.78 3.47
CA ARG A 84 18.05 3.20 4.81
C ARG A 84 16.70 2.93 5.45
N ASP A 85 15.81 3.93 5.43
CA ASP A 85 14.47 3.82 6.02
C ASP A 85 13.69 2.65 5.38
N GLU A 86 13.75 2.53 4.06
CA GLU A 86 13.08 1.46 3.31
C GLU A 86 13.73 0.09 3.59
N CYS A 87 15.06 0.03 3.78
CA CYS A 87 15.77 -1.24 4.02
C CYS A 87 15.34 -1.85 5.34
N PHE A 88 15.24 -1.02 6.39
CA PHE A 88 14.73 -1.46 7.68
C PHE A 88 13.25 -1.86 7.64
N PHE A 89 12.43 -1.21 6.81
CA PHE A 89 11.06 -1.68 6.57
C PHE A 89 11.07 -3.06 5.86
N GLY A 90 11.90 -3.25 4.84
CA GLY A 90 12.08 -4.54 4.17
C GLY A 90 12.48 -5.65 5.15
N LEU A 91 13.45 -5.39 6.03
CA LEU A 91 13.90 -6.31 7.06
C LEU A 91 12.79 -6.66 8.06
N ALA A 92 12.05 -5.66 8.56
CA ALA A 92 10.91 -5.89 9.45
C ALA A 92 9.87 -6.82 8.81
N ARG A 93 9.58 -6.60 7.52
CA ARG A 93 8.66 -7.42 6.74
C ARG A 93 9.16 -8.86 6.57
N ALA A 94 10.43 -9.05 6.26
CA ALA A 94 11.02 -10.38 6.13
C ALA A 94 10.93 -11.17 7.44
N GLN A 95 11.30 -10.55 8.56
CA GLN A 95 11.31 -11.18 9.88
C GLN A 95 9.92 -11.29 10.54
N GLN A 96 8.91 -10.57 10.05
CA GLN A 96 7.65 -10.34 10.75
C GLN A 96 7.87 -9.78 12.18
N ASP A 97 8.91 -8.96 12.36
CA ASP A 97 9.32 -8.38 13.63
C ASP A 97 9.18 -6.85 13.62
N LEU A 98 8.63 -6.29 14.70
CA LEU A 98 8.49 -4.84 14.88
C LEU A 98 9.82 -4.17 15.25
N GLY A 99 10.80 -4.92 15.77
CA GLY A 99 12.09 -4.37 16.19
C GLY A 99 12.73 -3.46 15.13
N PRO A 100 12.90 -3.93 13.88
CA PRO A 100 13.46 -3.12 12.80
C PRO A 100 12.60 -1.91 12.41
N CYS A 101 11.28 -1.89 12.66
CA CYS A 101 10.43 -0.74 12.32
C CYS A 101 10.87 0.55 13.05
N ALA A 102 11.40 0.45 14.27
CA ALA A 102 11.92 1.61 15.00
C ALA A 102 13.12 2.29 14.30
N LYS A 103 13.79 1.57 13.39
CA LYS A 103 14.90 2.09 12.58
C LYS A 103 14.48 2.53 11.18
N ALA A 104 13.24 2.27 10.78
CA ALA A 104 12.69 2.59 9.45
C ALA A 104 12.35 4.08 9.26
N GLY A 105 12.78 4.97 10.17
CA GLY A 105 12.67 6.42 10.05
C GLY A 105 11.29 6.89 9.60
N ARG A 106 11.20 7.49 8.40
CA ARG A 106 9.92 8.00 7.85
C ARG A 106 8.88 6.91 7.61
N PHE A 107 9.30 5.67 7.43
CA PHE A 107 8.43 4.53 7.19
C PHE A 107 7.99 3.83 8.47
N GLN A 108 8.50 4.21 9.66
CA GLN A 108 8.15 3.55 10.91
C GLN A 108 6.62 3.36 11.09
N PRO A 109 5.76 4.39 10.95
CA PRO A 109 4.31 4.21 11.13
C PRO A 109 3.66 3.29 10.07
N HIS A 110 4.24 3.24 8.87
CA HIS A 110 3.79 2.35 7.81
C HIS A 110 4.25 0.92 8.04
N CYS A 111 5.49 0.73 8.53
CA CYS A 111 6.09 -0.56 8.87
C CYS A 111 5.30 -1.26 9.98
N GLU A 112 5.08 -0.57 11.11
CA GLU A 112 4.32 -1.11 12.25
C GLU A 112 2.90 -1.52 11.82
N ARG A 113 2.25 -0.68 11.01
CA ARG A 113 0.92 -0.96 10.47
C ARG A 113 0.89 -2.12 9.48
N HIS A 114 1.91 -2.21 8.62
CA HIS A 114 2.04 -3.29 7.64
C HIS A 114 2.18 -4.65 8.32
N LEU A 115 2.93 -4.74 9.42
CA LEU A 115 3.07 -5.97 10.21
C LEU A 115 1.84 -6.29 11.07
N PHE A 116 1.16 -5.26 11.56
CA PHE A 116 -0.03 -5.43 12.40
C PHE A 116 -1.24 -5.99 11.63
N ILE A 117 -1.52 -5.52 10.41
CA ILE A 117 -2.74 -5.89 9.66
C ILE A 117 -2.86 -7.40 9.38
N PRO A 118 -1.83 -8.12 8.92
CA PRO A 118 -1.89 -9.57 8.71
C PRO A 118 -2.16 -10.35 10.00
N GLN A 119 -1.49 -9.98 11.10
CA GLN A 119 -1.68 -10.62 12.41
C GLN A 119 -3.11 -10.41 12.91
N LEU A 120 -3.64 -9.21 12.72
CA LEU A 120 -5.02 -8.90 13.02
C LEU A 120 -5.99 -9.76 12.17
N ARG A 121 -5.78 -9.89 10.85
CA ARG A 121 -6.62 -10.76 10.01
C ARG A 121 -6.63 -12.19 10.53
N ALA A 122 -5.48 -12.72 10.94
CA ALA A 122 -5.38 -14.04 11.55
C ALA A 122 -6.17 -14.12 12.85
N TRP A 123 -6.10 -13.07 13.68
CA TRP A 123 -6.74 -13.03 14.98
C TRP A 123 -8.26 -12.84 14.93
N LEU A 124 -8.76 -11.93 14.09
CA LEU A 124 -10.19 -11.65 13.95
C LEU A 124 -10.94 -12.77 13.22
N GLY A 125 -10.23 -13.71 12.61
CA GLY A 125 -10.81 -14.79 11.83
C GLY A 125 -11.46 -14.28 10.54
N ARG A 126 -12.37 -15.08 9.97
CA ARG A 126 -12.83 -14.90 8.58
C ARG A 126 -13.77 -13.72 8.34
N LYS A 127 -14.44 -13.19 9.37
CA LYS A 127 -15.46 -12.13 9.21
C LYS A 127 -15.53 -11.23 10.46
N PRO A 128 -14.57 -10.31 10.65
CA PRO A 128 -14.69 -9.34 11.73
C PRO A 128 -15.94 -8.47 11.51
N VAL A 129 -16.74 -8.30 12.56
CA VAL A 129 -17.90 -7.42 12.53
C VAL A 129 -17.56 -6.15 13.32
N PRO A 130 -17.68 -4.94 12.75
CA PRO A 130 -17.52 -3.71 13.52
C PRO A 130 -18.41 -3.71 14.77
N GLY A 131 -17.85 -3.30 15.90
CA GLY A 131 -18.46 -3.36 17.23
C GLY A 131 -18.10 -4.61 18.05
N ALA A 132 -17.64 -5.69 17.39
CA ALA A 132 -17.30 -6.93 18.08
C ALA A 132 -15.81 -7.03 18.47
N PHE A 133 -14.92 -6.30 17.79
CA PHE A 133 -13.48 -6.50 17.93
C PHE A 133 -12.74 -5.33 18.58
N GLU A 134 -13.38 -4.17 18.71
CA GLU A 134 -12.71 -2.92 19.10
C GLU A 134 -12.08 -3.03 20.49
N THR A 135 -12.78 -3.63 21.44
CA THR A 135 -12.28 -3.78 22.83
C THR A 135 -11.03 -4.66 22.85
N ASP A 136 -11.09 -5.79 22.14
CA ASP A 136 -9.98 -6.71 22.06
C ASP A 136 -8.80 -6.03 21.36
N VAL A 137 -9.03 -5.46 20.17
CA VAL A 137 -7.99 -4.81 19.36
C VAL A 137 -7.31 -3.68 20.11
N GLN A 138 -8.08 -2.86 20.83
CA GLN A 138 -7.54 -1.79 21.62
C GLN A 138 -6.56 -2.27 22.70
N ALA A 139 -6.83 -3.41 23.35
CA ALA A 139 -5.89 -4.03 24.29
C ALA A 139 -4.62 -4.54 23.60
N SER A 140 -4.72 -4.97 22.34
CA SER A 140 -3.58 -5.44 21.55
C SER A 140 -2.74 -4.30 21.00
N LEU A 141 -3.30 -3.15 20.62
CA LEU A 141 -2.56 -2.02 20.02
C LEU A 141 -1.35 -1.58 20.87
N THR A 142 -1.48 -1.59 22.19
CA THR A 142 -0.37 -1.28 23.10
C THR A 142 0.81 -2.24 22.97
N ARG A 143 0.57 -3.52 22.64
CA ARG A 143 1.64 -4.51 22.40
C ARG A 143 2.43 -4.24 21.12
N PHE A 144 1.80 -3.58 20.15
CA PHE A 144 2.41 -3.23 18.86
C PHE A 144 2.99 -1.80 18.84
N ALA A 145 3.08 -1.14 20.01
CA ALA A 145 3.46 0.28 20.13
C ALA A 145 2.57 1.22 19.28
N LEU A 146 1.37 0.79 18.93
CA LEU A 146 0.41 1.58 18.17
C LEU A 146 -0.45 2.41 19.12
N GLU A 147 -0.62 3.69 18.78
CA GLU A 147 -1.49 4.61 19.51
C GLU A 147 -2.96 4.14 19.48
N PRO A 148 -3.62 3.94 20.65
CA PRO A 148 -4.94 3.31 20.76
C PRO A 148 -6.07 3.96 19.98
N TYR A 149 -5.93 5.23 19.60
CA TYR A 149 -6.92 5.98 18.81
C TYR A 149 -6.31 6.60 17.55
N HIS A 150 -5.21 6.04 17.05
CA HIS A 150 -4.64 6.50 15.79
C HIS A 150 -5.63 6.26 14.65
N ARG A 151 -6.11 7.36 14.03
CA ARG A 151 -7.16 7.33 13.01
C ARG A 151 -6.86 6.33 11.89
N GLN A 152 -5.65 6.39 11.32
CA GLN A 152 -5.30 5.56 10.16
C GLN A 152 -5.31 4.06 10.51
N THR A 153 -4.90 3.72 11.73
CA THR A 153 -4.90 2.33 12.21
C THR A 153 -6.32 1.79 12.21
N TRP A 154 -7.27 2.50 12.84
CA TRP A 154 -8.68 2.10 12.87
C TRP A 154 -9.35 2.09 11.50
N MET A 155 -9.01 3.04 10.62
CA MET A 155 -9.51 2.99 9.25
C MET A 155 -9.05 1.73 8.51
N ASP A 156 -7.79 1.33 8.67
CA ASP A 156 -7.30 0.10 8.04
C ASP A 156 -7.97 -1.16 8.63
N LEU A 157 -8.22 -1.17 9.95
CA LEU A 157 -9.00 -2.22 10.62
C LEU A 157 -10.41 -2.34 10.03
N TYR A 158 -11.12 -1.23 9.88
CA TYR A 158 -12.46 -1.23 9.31
C TYR A 158 -12.45 -1.59 7.83
N ARG A 159 -11.43 -1.19 7.06
CA ARG A 159 -11.28 -1.61 5.65
C ARG A 159 -11.18 -3.12 5.54
N VAL A 160 -10.43 -3.77 6.43
CA VAL A 160 -10.33 -5.24 6.50
C VAL A 160 -11.67 -5.86 6.89
N ALA A 161 -12.33 -5.36 7.93
CA ALA A 161 -13.61 -5.90 8.41
C ALA A 161 -14.74 -5.79 7.38
N LEU A 162 -14.76 -4.70 6.62
CA LEU A 162 -15.80 -4.41 5.64
C LEU A 162 -15.47 -4.93 4.23
N HIS A 163 -14.24 -5.41 3.98
CA HIS A 163 -13.74 -5.75 2.63
C HIS A 163 -14.66 -6.72 1.87
N ASP A 164 -15.13 -7.77 2.55
CA ASP A 164 -15.95 -8.83 1.96
C ASP A 164 -17.46 -8.57 2.08
N ILE A 165 -17.86 -7.39 2.58
CA ILE A 165 -19.26 -7.03 2.78
C ILE A 165 -19.77 -6.23 1.58
N HIS A 166 -20.67 -6.84 0.82
CA HIS A 166 -21.31 -6.21 -0.33
C HIS A 166 -22.83 -6.44 -0.30
N PRO A 167 -23.66 -5.38 -0.27
CA PRO A 167 -23.28 -3.97 -0.20
C PRO A 167 -22.78 -3.57 1.21
N VAL A 168 -21.77 -2.70 1.24
CA VAL A 168 -21.38 -2.01 2.48
C VAL A 168 -22.38 -0.88 2.76
N SER A 169 -22.73 -0.67 4.03
CA SER A 169 -23.70 0.36 4.46
C SER A 169 -23.38 0.89 5.86
N LYS A 170 -23.92 2.06 6.21
CA LYS A 170 -23.71 2.67 7.54
C LYS A 170 -24.21 1.80 8.70
N ALA A 171 -25.20 0.94 8.47
CA ALA A 171 -25.73 0.03 9.47
C ALA A 171 -24.66 -0.91 10.04
N HIS A 172 -23.65 -1.26 9.24
CA HIS A 172 -22.51 -2.08 9.70
C HIS A 172 -21.70 -1.39 10.79
N CYS A 173 -21.73 -0.06 10.90
CA CYS A 173 -21.04 0.70 11.93
C CYS A 173 -21.90 0.98 13.17
N ALA A 174 -23.20 0.64 13.15
CA ALA A 174 -24.10 0.88 14.28
C ALA A 174 -23.65 0.20 15.59
N PRO A 175 -23.09 -1.02 15.57
CA PRO A 175 -22.64 -1.70 16.79
C PRO A 175 -21.36 -1.10 17.41
N VAL A 176 -20.63 -0.20 16.71
CA VAL A 176 -19.39 0.39 17.22
C VAL A 176 -19.69 1.36 18.37
N ALA A 177 -19.40 0.96 19.61
CA ALA A 177 -19.77 1.72 20.81
C ALA A 177 -19.08 3.09 20.94
N ASP A 178 -17.75 3.16 20.73
CA ASP A 178 -17.00 4.43 20.83
C ASP A 178 -17.36 5.37 19.65
N PRO A 179 -17.85 6.60 19.89
CA PRO A 179 -18.26 7.52 18.84
C PRO A 179 -17.13 7.94 17.87
N ARG A 180 -15.87 7.96 18.32
CA ARG A 180 -14.71 8.27 17.46
C ARG A 180 -14.44 7.12 16.51
N LEU A 181 -14.42 5.89 17.03
CA LEU A 181 -14.23 4.70 16.21
C LEU A 181 -15.39 4.52 15.22
N ARG A 182 -16.62 4.80 15.66
CA ARG A 182 -17.79 4.81 14.78
C ARG A 182 -17.62 5.79 13.61
N ARG A 183 -17.07 6.98 13.87
CA ARG A 183 -16.75 7.94 12.80
C ARG A 183 -15.76 7.36 11.79
N TYR A 184 -14.68 6.72 12.26
CA TYR A 184 -13.71 6.08 11.37
C TYR A 184 -14.32 4.94 10.54
N CYS A 185 -15.20 4.12 11.15
CA CYS A 185 -15.95 3.09 10.43
C CYS A 185 -16.81 3.71 9.33
N LEU A 186 -17.57 4.78 9.65
CA LEU A 186 -18.42 5.47 8.67
C LEU A 186 -17.62 6.11 7.53
N GLU A 187 -16.43 6.65 7.83
CA GLU A 187 -15.51 7.17 6.81
C GLU A 187 -15.08 6.05 5.84
N VAL A 188 -14.77 4.86 6.35
CA VAL A 188 -14.42 3.71 5.51
C VAL A 188 -15.59 3.20 4.68
N VAL A 189 -16.80 3.13 5.26
CA VAL A 189 -18.02 2.78 4.51
C VAL A 189 -18.19 3.73 3.31
N LYS A 190 -18.01 5.03 3.53
CA LYS A 190 -18.08 6.04 2.47
C LYS A 190 -17.01 5.81 1.40
N GLU A 191 -15.74 5.64 1.80
CA GLU A 191 -14.64 5.40 0.85
C GLU A 191 -14.85 4.13 0.01
N GLN A 192 -15.29 3.04 0.61
CA GLN A 192 -15.56 1.80 -0.11
C GLN A 192 -16.74 1.96 -1.08
N HIS A 193 -17.81 2.64 -0.65
CA HIS A 193 -18.91 2.94 -1.54
C HIS A 193 -18.46 3.80 -2.73
N ASP A 194 -17.70 4.87 -2.48
CA ASP A 194 -17.15 5.74 -3.53
C ASP A 194 -16.30 4.92 -4.52
N HIS A 195 -15.47 4.01 -4.03
CA HIS A 195 -14.69 3.10 -4.85
C HIS A 195 -15.55 2.15 -5.69
N TYR A 196 -16.58 1.51 -5.11
CA TYR A 196 -17.47 0.63 -5.86
C TYR A 196 -18.26 1.38 -6.93
N LEU A 197 -18.69 2.61 -6.62
CA LEU A 197 -19.35 3.48 -7.56
C LEU A 197 -18.40 3.81 -8.72
N GLU A 198 -17.19 4.31 -8.43
CA GLU A 198 -16.18 4.63 -9.45
C GLU A 198 -15.83 3.43 -10.33
N ASN A 199 -15.67 2.24 -9.74
CA ASN A 199 -15.43 1.02 -10.48
C ASN A 199 -16.64 0.60 -11.34
N ALA A 200 -17.87 0.78 -10.86
CA ALA A 200 -19.07 0.50 -11.67
C ALA A 200 -19.23 1.52 -12.82
N LEU A 201 -18.91 2.79 -12.57
CA LEU A 201 -18.89 3.86 -13.58
C LEU A 201 -17.86 3.54 -14.66
N SER A 202 -16.62 3.16 -14.29
CA SER A 202 -15.55 2.87 -15.26
C SER A 202 -15.83 1.63 -16.12
N LYS A 203 -16.63 0.70 -15.61
CA LYS A 203 -17.08 -0.51 -16.31
C LYS A 203 -18.38 -0.32 -17.11
N GLY A 204 -19.02 0.86 -17.04
CA GLY A 204 -20.32 1.09 -17.67
C GLY A 204 -21.46 0.26 -17.07
N GLU A 205 -21.35 -0.15 -15.80
CA GLU A 205 -22.35 -0.98 -15.10
C GLU A 205 -23.53 -0.17 -14.55
N LEU A 206 -23.49 1.16 -14.62
CA LEU A 206 -24.57 2.03 -14.14
C LEU A 206 -25.46 2.51 -15.29
N PRO A 207 -26.80 2.49 -15.10
CA PRO A 207 -27.72 2.87 -16.15
C PRO A 207 -27.76 4.39 -16.36
N CYS A 208 -27.89 4.79 -17.63
CA CYS A 208 -28.11 6.19 -18.02
C CYS A 208 -29.40 6.75 -17.45
N GLU A 209 -30.46 5.93 -17.39
CA GLU A 209 -31.80 6.30 -16.94
C GLU A 209 -32.30 5.34 -15.87
N GLY A 210 -33.20 5.80 -15.00
CA GLY A 210 -33.80 4.97 -13.95
C GLY A 210 -33.01 4.93 -12.62
N PRO A 211 -33.46 4.08 -11.68
CA PRO A 211 -32.86 3.98 -10.36
C PRO A 211 -31.48 3.30 -10.43
N LEU A 212 -30.60 3.65 -9.48
CA LEU A 212 -29.34 2.94 -9.32
C LEU A 212 -29.59 1.48 -8.92
N PRO A 213 -28.66 0.55 -9.21
CA PRO A 213 -28.70 -0.79 -8.64
C PRO A 213 -28.84 -0.76 -7.11
N HIS A 214 -29.59 -1.68 -6.51
CA HIS A 214 -29.85 -1.74 -5.06
C HIS A 214 -28.58 -1.61 -4.20
N ARG A 215 -27.44 -2.13 -4.65
CA ARG A 215 -26.14 -2.00 -3.97
C ARG A 215 -25.62 -0.56 -3.83
N PHE A 216 -26.22 0.40 -4.51
CA PHE A 216 -25.93 1.84 -4.46
C PHE A 216 -27.15 2.68 -4.05
N GLN A 217 -28.27 2.04 -3.65
CA GLN A 217 -29.49 2.74 -3.20
C GLN A 217 -29.44 3.09 -1.71
N ASP A 218 -28.25 3.19 -1.12
CA ASP A 218 -28.13 3.60 0.28
C ASP A 218 -28.45 5.12 0.35
N ASP A 219 -29.60 5.47 0.94
CA ASP A 219 -30.14 6.85 1.11
C ASP A 219 -29.16 7.80 1.84
N ASP A 220 -28.08 7.23 2.33
CA ASP A 220 -27.18 7.79 3.31
C ASP A 220 -25.88 8.36 2.71
N LEU A 221 -25.77 8.42 1.38
CA LEU A 221 -24.62 8.99 0.68
C LEU A 221 -24.93 10.40 0.14
N PRO A 222 -24.61 11.44 0.92
CA PRO A 222 -24.90 12.81 0.50
C PRO A 222 -24.21 13.12 -0.83
N GLY A 223 -24.99 13.64 -1.79
CA GLY A 223 -24.48 14.06 -3.09
C GLY A 223 -24.37 12.95 -4.15
N LEU A 224 -24.80 11.72 -3.86
CA LEU A 224 -24.78 10.63 -4.86
C LEU A 224 -25.65 10.96 -6.07
N GLU A 225 -26.85 11.50 -5.85
CA GLU A 225 -27.76 11.89 -6.93
C GLU A 225 -27.15 13.01 -7.80
N GLU A 226 -26.55 14.03 -7.17
CA GLU A 226 -25.84 15.11 -7.85
C GLU A 226 -24.67 14.59 -8.70
N ARG A 227 -23.85 13.69 -8.14
CA ARG A 227 -22.74 13.05 -8.88
C ARG A 227 -23.25 12.25 -10.07
N MET A 228 -24.33 11.50 -9.90
CA MET A 228 -24.96 10.76 -10.99
C MET A 228 -25.54 11.68 -12.07
N LYS A 229 -26.10 12.83 -11.69
CA LYS A 229 -26.57 13.85 -12.66
C LYS A 229 -25.42 14.37 -13.52
N VAL A 230 -24.29 14.76 -12.91
CA VAL A 230 -23.10 15.22 -13.63
C VAL A 230 -22.60 14.12 -14.58
N TRP A 231 -22.48 12.90 -14.09
CA TRP A 231 -21.96 11.79 -14.88
C TRP A 231 -22.86 11.40 -16.07
N ARG A 232 -24.18 11.42 -15.88
CA ARG A 232 -25.16 11.22 -16.96
C ARG A 232 -25.05 12.33 -18.01
N ALA A 233 -24.87 13.58 -17.57
CA ALA A 233 -24.67 14.71 -18.49
C ALA A 233 -23.36 14.60 -19.29
N GLU A 234 -22.33 13.95 -18.74
CA GLU A 234 -21.07 13.65 -19.44
C GLU A 234 -21.19 12.49 -20.44
N GLY A 235 -22.35 11.81 -20.53
CA GLY A 235 -22.54 10.68 -21.44
C GLY A 235 -21.68 9.46 -21.11
N ARG A 236 -21.19 9.36 -19.88
CA ARG A 236 -20.26 8.30 -19.44
C ARG A 236 -20.98 7.00 -19.03
N CYS A 237 -22.30 6.98 -19.16
CA CYS A 237 -23.14 5.86 -18.77
C CYS A 237 -23.13 4.71 -19.78
N GLY A 238 -23.26 3.48 -19.25
CA GLY A 238 -23.36 2.30 -20.09
C GLY A 238 -24.74 2.22 -20.71
N ASP A 239 -24.79 1.91 -21.99
CA ASP A 239 -26.03 1.55 -22.68
C ASP A 239 -26.37 0.11 -22.29
N ILE A 240 -26.92 -0.09 -21.08
CA ILE A 240 -27.33 -1.42 -20.57
C ILE A 240 -28.68 -1.82 -21.21
N THR A 241 -28.89 -1.46 -22.47
CA THR A 241 -30.04 -1.89 -23.25
C THR A 241 -29.66 -3.21 -23.94
N ALA A 242 -30.20 -4.32 -23.40
CA ALA A 242 -30.14 -5.69 -23.89
C ALA A 242 -28.91 -6.54 -23.45
N GLY A 243 -29.11 -7.40 -22.44
CA GLY A 243 -28.19 -8.52 -22.22
C GLY A 243 -28.41 -9.37 -20.98
N ALA A 244 -28.91 -8.82 -19.88
CA ALA A 244 -29.13 -9.59 -18.66
C ALA A 244 -30.47 -10.36 -18.73
N THR A 245 -30.43 -11.57 -19.30
CA THR A 245 -31.46 -12.58 -19.09
C THR A 245 -31.24 -13.18 -17.69
N PRO A 246 -32.28 -13.31 -16.84
CA PRO A 246 -32.14 -13.75 -15.44
C PRO A 246 -31.59 -15.18 -15.28
#